data_AF-A0A1X1Y6Z8-F1
#
_entry.id   AF-A0A1X1Y6Z8-F1
#
_cell.length_a   1.000
_cell.length_b   1.000
_cell.length_c   1.000
_cell.angle_alpha   90.00
_cell.angle_beta   90.00
_cell.angle_gamma   90.00
#
_symmetry.space_group_name_H-M   'P 1'
#
loop_
_entity.id
_entity.type
_entity.pdbx_description
1 polymer ?
#
loop_
_entity_poly.entity_id
_entity_poly.type
_entity_poly.pdbx_seq_one_letter_code
_entity_poly.pdbx_strand_id
1 'polypeptide(L)'
;MDIGYNTNSLADHQLADALALIADEGYTAVALTIGHPHVRPFDADLGSQLGALRALLDTHGLKVAIETGARYLLDPRHKHKPSLVDVDGEPRVEFLRRAIDIAADLGATCVSLWSGYAVTHGDPDATRGLLLSRLARVVDYAERKAVTLGFEPEPGMFVETVQQVRDVCRALGDPPRLGVTLDVGHCVMTEPSGADTAIAEVGDKLVNVHLDDMTPHKHDHLEFGQGDLDLGAVMDALRSIEFGGIASVELPRHSHDAPNVLRRSMWAIKVARLPLAARSWLDTAAQEIGRSPDKIVELFPGAARGVGGSGDAIMLAREKLFTVLLAAIGDEAACALVEKLYRWGDTDERLAVLRGLEVAALRGELGSTTTATGVGLAEDALRSNDPRLVTAALAGFGTRFLSQHAWRDGVMKLVFMGVPLREVPGLPTRVDAELARMATDYISERRAAGRSVPADVERLLTANTTEAHREDI
;
A
#
# COMPACT_ATOMS: atom_id res chain seq x y z
N MET A 1 5.36 14.31 -2.91
CA MET A 1 4.85 13.37 -1.89
C MET A 1 5.47 12.00 -2.04
N ASP A 2 5.68 11.34 -0.91
CA ASP A 2 5.97 9.91 -0.82
C ASP A 2 4.68 9.13 -0.59
N ILE A 3 4.59 7.92 -1.15
CA ILE A 3 3.47 7.02 -0.89
C ILE A 3 3.91 5.98 0.13
N GLY A 4 3.18 5.90 1.24
CA GLY A 4 3.50 5.00 2.34
C GLY A 4 2.40 3.98 2.63
N TYR A 5 2.70 3.09 3.57
CA TYR A 5 1.75 2.12 4.11
C TYR A 5 1.91 2.06 5.63
N ASN A 6 0.80 1.99 6.36
CA ASN A 6 0.80 1.99 7.82
C ASN A 6 1.07 0.59 8.37
N THR A 7 1.99 0.47 9.33
CA THR A 7 2.32 -0.82 9.95
C THR A 7 1.21 -1.36 10.84
N ASN A 8 0.19 -0.55 11.18
CA ASN A 8 -1.01 -1.01 11.89
C ASN A 8 -1.80 -2.10 11.13
N SER A 9 -1.57 -2.21 9.82
CA SER A 9 -2.17 -3.19 8.90
C SER A 9 -1.26 -4.40 8.69
N LEU A 10 -0.10 -4.44 9.35
CA LEU A 10 0.92 -5.50 9.26
C LEU A 10 1.27 -6.04 10.67
N ALA A 11 0.32 -5.98 11.60
CA ALA A 11 0.50 -6.39 12.99
C ALA A 11 0.77 -7.90 13.19
N ASP A 12 0.51 -8.72 12.16
CA ASP A 12 0.79 -10.16 12.18
C ASP A 12 2.18 -10.51 11.60
N HIS A 13 2.94 -9.50 11.15
CA HIS A 13 4.27 -9.67 10.56
C HIS A 13 5.36 -9.14 11.50
N GLN A 14 6.54 -9.78 11.46
CA GLN A 14 7.75 -9.19 12.03
C GLN A 14 8.08 -7.90 11.27
N LEU A 15 8.71 -6.94 11.95
CA LEU A 15 8.98 -5.62 11.38
C LEU A 15 9.83 -5.69 10.09
N ALA A 16 10.83 -6.57 10.04
CA ALA A 16 11.68 -6.74 8.86
C ALA A 16 10.86 -7.21 7.64
N ASP A 17 10.00 -8.20 7.82
CA ASP A 17 9.14 -8.72 6.74
C ASP A 17 8.10 -7.68 6.32
N ALA A 18 7.53 -6.93 7.28
CA ALA A 18 6.59 -5.86 6.99
C ALA A 18 7.23 -4.75 6.12
N LEU A 19 8.44 -4.31 6.45
CA LEU A 19 9.15 -3.29 5.67
C LEU A 19 9.58 -3.80 4.29
N ALA A 20 10.00 -5.06 4.19
CA ALA A 20 10.32 -5.69 2.91
C ALA A 20 9.09 -5.76 1.99
N LEU A 21 7.94 -6.21 2.51
CA LEU A 21 6.67 -6.23 1.76
C LEU A 21 6.25 -4.85 1.26
N ILE A 22 6.38 -3.82 2.12
CA ILE A 22 6.10 -2.43 1.74
C ILE A 22 7.01 -2.00 0.58
N ALA A 23 8.32 -2.22 0.70
CA ALA A 23 9.30 -1.81 -0.31
C ALA A 23 9.12 -2.56 -1.64
N ASP A 24 8.88 -3.87 -1.60
CA ASP A 24 8.74 -4.73 -2.78
C ASP A 24 7.54 -4.34 -3.64
N GLU A 25 6.47 -3.81 -3.05
CA GLU A 25 5.29 -3.31 -3.77
C GLU A 25 5.46 -1.87 -4.29
N GLY A 26 6.61 -1.24 -4.05
CA GLY A 26 6.99 0.07 -4.60
C GLY A 26 6.55 1.27 -3.77
N TYR A 27 6.20 1.07 -2.48
CA TYR A 27 6.03 2.18 -1.55
C TYR A 27 7.40 2.80 -1.21
N THR A 28 7.43 4.11 -0.98
CA THR A 28 8.67 4.86 -0.68
C THR A 28 8.73 5.35 0.76
N ALA A 29 7.70 5.04 1.55
CA ALA A 29 7.61 5.43 2.94
C ALA A 29 6.84 4.41 3.79
N VAL A 30 6.96 4.54 5.10
CA VAL A 30 6.19 3.78 6.09
C VAL A 30 5.61 4.73 7.15
N ALA A 31 4.33 4.56 7.45
CA ALA A 31 3.72 5.14 8.65
C ALA A 31 3.88 4.12 9.78
N LEU A 32 4.88 4.33 10.63
CA LEU A 32 5.26 3.39 11.67
C LEU A 32 4.41 3.62 12.92
N THR A 33 3.48 2.71 13.19
CA THR A 33 2.80 2.66 14.48
C THR A 33 3.75 2.17 15.56
N ILE A 34 4.16 3.07 16.45
CA ILE A 34 5.02 2.71 17.58
C ILE A 34 4.17 2.06 18.69
N GLY A 35 4.50 0.81 19.00
CA GLY A 35 3.81 -0.06 19.92
C GLY A 35 3.99 -1.53 19.51
N HIS A 36 3.21 -2.41 20.14
CA HIS A 36 3.16 -3.81 19.73
C HIS A 36 2.59 -3.95 18.31
N PRO A 37 3.16 -4.81 17.44
CA PRO A 37 4.26 -5.75 17.72
C PRO A 37 5.66 -5.19 17.45
N HIS A 38 5.78 -4.05 16.77
CA HIS A 38 7.03 -3.62 16.12
C HIS A 38 8.01 -2.92 17.05
N VAL A 39 7.78 -1.65 17.38
CA VAL A 39 8.69 -0.83 18.20
C VAL A 39 8.07 -0.60 19.56
N ARG A 40 8.67 -1.11 20.64
CA ARG A 40 8.11 -1.01 21.99
C ARG A 40 8.75 0.16 22.73
N PRO A 41 8.10 1.35 22.80
CA PRO A 41 8.73 2.58 23.26
C PRO A 41 9.08 2.60 24.75
N PHE A 42 8.59 1.65 25.54
CA PHE A 42 8.86 1.60 26.98
C PHE A 42 9.88 0.53 27.37
N ASP A 43 10.40 -0.23 26.41
CA ASP A 43 11.38 -1.27 26.68
C ASP A 43 12.77 -0.68 26.93
N ALA A 44 13.55 -1.37 27.76
CA ALA A 44 14.91 -0.96 28.10
C ALA A 44 15.88 -1.03 26.91
N ASP A 45 15.58 -1.84 25.90
CA ASP A 45 16.40 -2.04 24.70
C ASP A 45 15.95 -1.19 23.49
N LEU A 46 15.12 -0.16 23.71
CA LEU A 46 14.60 0.72 22.64
C LEU A 46 15.72 1.22 21.70
N GLY A 47 16.88 1.60 22.21
CA GLY A 47 18.00 2.06 21.38
C GLY A 47 18.47 1.01 20.37
N SER A 48 18.50 -0.26 20.76
CA SER A 48 18.82 -1.37 19.85
C SER A 48 17.71 -1.60 18.83
N GLN A 49 16.45 -1.49 19.24
CA GLN A 49 15.30 -1.58 18.33
C GLN A 49 15.35 -0.49 17.26
N LEU A 50 15.63 0.76 17.64
CA LEU A 50 15.75 1.89 16.71
C LEU A 50 16.96 1.74 15.78
N GLY A 51 18.09 1.21 16.28
CA GLY A 51 19.26 0.92 15.45
C GLY A 51 18.96 -0.11 14.36
N ALA A 52 18.26 -1.19 14.70
CA ALA A 52 17.83 -2.20 13.73
C ALA A 52 16.81 -1.65 12.73
N LEU A 53 15.81 -0.90 13.21
CA LEU A 53 14.82 -0.24 12.36
C LEU A 53 15.47 0.71 11.36
N ARG A 54 16.41 1.56 11.81
CA ARG A 54 17.11 2.49 10.92
C ARG A 54 17.86 1.76 9.81
N ALA A 55 18.57 0.69 10.14
CA ALA A 55 19.26 -0.12 9.14
C ALA A 55 18.29 -0.72 8.11
N LEU A 56 17.10 -1.15 8.52
CA LEU A 56 16.06 -1.65 7.62
C LEU A 56 15.49 -0.53 6.73
N LEU A 57 15.17 0.63 7.30
CA LEU A 57 14.70 1.80 6.53
C LEU A 57 15.73 2.22 5.49
N ASP A 58 17.01 2.30 5.86
CA ASP A 58 18.12 2.65 4.95
C ASP A 58 18.29 1.58 3.85
N THR A 59 18.17 0.29 4.21
CA THR A 59 18.27 -0.84 3.25
C THR A 59 17.19 -0.76 2.18
N HIS A 60 15.97 -0.40 2.57
CA HIS A 60 14.82 -0.32 1.67
C HIS A 60 14.58 1.07 1.07
N GLY A 61 15.35 2.09 1.50
CA GLY A 61 15.18 3.48 1.06
C GLY A 61 13.83 4.10 1.50
N LEU A 62 13.28 3.66 2.63
CA LEU A 62 11.96 4.10 3.12
C LEU A 62 12.08 5.34 4.01
N LYS A 63 11.30 6.37 3.70
CA LYS A 63 11.03 7.46 4.67
C LYS A 63 10.06 6.98 5.75
N VAL A 64 10.02 7.68 6.88
CA VAL A 64 9.16 7.31 8.00
C VAL A 64 8.33 8.49 8.53
N ALA A 65 7.07 8.22 8.84
CA ALA A 65 6.22 9.00 9.75
C ALA A 65 5.95 8.16 11.00
N ILE A 66 5.81 8.80 12.16
CA ILE A 66 5.50 8.11 13.43
C ILE A 66 4.01 8.23 13.73
N GLU A 67 3.36 7.09 13.92
CA GLU A 67 1.95 6.98 14.28
C GLU A 67 1.81 6.57 15.76
N THR A 68 0.92 7.25 16.48
CA THR A 68 0.74 7.09 17.94
C THR A 68 -0.55 6.35 18.32
N GLY A 69 -1.17 5.68 17.33
CA GLY A 69 -2.44 4.96 17.40
C GLY A 69 -2.38 3.52 17.93
N ALA A 70 -1.31 3.10 18.62
CA ALA A 70 -1.23 1.75 19.18
C ALA A 70 -2.35 1.51 20.21
N ARG A 71 -3.18 0.48 19.97
CA ARG A 71 -4.47 0.29 20.66
C ARG A 71 -4.38 0.19 22.17
N TYR A 72 -3.48 -0.63 22.70
CA TYR A 72 -3.44 -0.99 24.12
C TYR A 72 -2.08 -0.68 24.76
N LEU A 73 -1.35 0.29 24.20
CA LEU A 73 0.02 0.58 24.61
C LEU A 73 0.10 1.12 26.05
N LEU A 74 -0.83 2.00 26.43
CA LEU A 74 -0.83 2.65 27.75
C LEU A 74 -1.82 1.99 28.73
N ASP A 75 -2.89 1.37 28.22
CA ASP A 75 -3.87 0.63 29.00
C ASP A 75 -4.23 -0.69 28.27
N PRO A 76 -4.02 -1.87 28.89
CA PRO A 76 -4.34 -3.16 28.30
C PRO A 76 -5.84 -3.45 28.18
N ARG A 77 -6.70 -2.66 28.84
CA ARG A 77 -8.16 -2.86 28.88
C ARG A 77 -8.93 -1.85 28.03
N HIS A 78 -8.43 -0.63 27.94
CA HIS A 78 -9.14 0.45 27.26
C HIS A 78 -8.34 0.95 26.07
N LYS A 79 -8.88 0.70 24.87
CA LYS A 79 -8.28 1.15 23.60
C LYS A 79 -7.98 2.65 23.67
N HIS A 80 -6.75 3.03 23.34
CA HIS A 80 -6.26 4.39 23.19
C HIS A 80 -6.20 5.22 24.48
N LYS A 81 -6.60 4.67 25.63
CA LYS A 81 -6.62 5.40 26.90
C LYS A 81 -5.30 5.25 27.68
N PRO A 82 -4.90 6.27 28.45
CA PRO A 82 -5.47 7.62 28.47
C PRO A 82 -5.10 8.43 27.21
N SER A 83 -5.90 9.47 26.95
CA SER A 83 -5.77 10.44 25.85
C SER A 83 -5.53 11.86 26.37
N LEU A 84 -5.35 12.83 25.46
CA LEU A 84 -5.07 14.23 25.85
C LEU A 84 -6.25 14.89 26.59
N VAL A 85 -7.47 14.42 26.33
CA VAL A 85 -8.70 14.95 26.94
C VAL A 85 -9.10 14.25 28.24
N ASP A 86 -8.46 13.15 28.62
CA ASP A 86 -8.79 12.43 29.87
C ASP A 86 -8.24 13.16 31.10
N VAL A 87 -8.91 13.04 32.24
CA VAL A 87 -8.43 13.63 33.50
C VAL A 87 -7.01 13.13 33.84
N ASP A 88 -6.77 11.81 33.70
CA ASP A 88 -5.48 11.18 33.93
C ASP A 88 -4.62 11.09 32.66
N GLY A 89 -4.60 12.16 31.86
CA GLY A 89 -3.94 12.22 30.54
C GLY A 89 -2.41 12.37 30.53
N GLU A 90 -1.74 12.46 31.69
CA GLU A 90 -0.27 12.65 31.74
C GLU A 90 0.54 11.52 31.09
N PRO A 91 0.19 10.22 31.23
CA PRO A 91 0.90 9.15 30.51
C PRO A 91 0.86 9.32 28.99
N ARG A 92 -0.19 9.93 28.43
CA ARG A 92 -0.27 10.25 27.00
C ARG A 92 0.75 11.33 26.62
N VAL A 93 0.92 12.35 27.44
CA VAL A 93 1.92 13.41 27.22
C VAL A 93 3.33 12.83 27.25
N GLU A 94 3.62 11.94 28.20
CA GLU A 94 4.92 11.26 28.29
C GLU A 94 5.19 10.37 27.07
N PHE A 95 4.17 9.62 26.63
CA PHE A 95 4.25 8.82 25.41
C PHE A 95 4.52 9.68 24.17
N LEU A 96 3.79 10.80 24.00
CA LEU A 96 3.99 11.70 22.86
C LEU A 96 5.39 12.33 22.85
N ARG A 97 5.93 12.69 24.02
CA ARG A 97 7.34 13.15 24.13
C ARG A 97 8.32 12.08 23.69
N ARG A 98 8.05 10.82 24.04
CA ARG A 98 8.88 9.71 23.57
C ARG A 98 8.74 9.45 22.08
N ALA A 99 7.53 9.58 21.54
CA ALA A 99 7.29 9.50 20.09
C ALA A 99 8.09 10.58 19.34
N ILE A 100 8.17 11.79 19.89
CA ILE A 100 9.00 12.89 19.37
C ILE A 100 10.49 12.55 19.44
N ASP A 101 10.98 11.95 20.53
CA ASP A 101 12.37 11.52 20.63
C ASP A 101 12.70 10.43 19.58
N ILE A 102 11.82 9.43 19.43
CA ILE A 102 11.95 8.38 18.40
C ILE A 102 11.94 9.00 16.99
N ALA A 103 11.04 9.94 16.72
CA ALA A 103 10.97 10.65 15.45
C ALA A 103 12.27 11.41 15.15
N ALA A 104 12.85 12.09 16.14
CA ALA A 104 14.11 12.79 15.99
C ALA A 104 15.27 11.83 15.69
N ASP A 105 15.35 10.69 16.38
CA ASP A 105 16.41 9.68 16.19
C ASP A 105 16.35 9.02 14.80
N LEU A 106 15.14 8.81 14.28
CA LEU A 106 14.90 8.21 12.97
C LEU A 106 14.89 9.23 11.82
N GLY A 107 14.85 10.53 12.11
CA GLY A 107 14.66 11.57 11.09
C GLY A 107 13.28 11.51 10.44
N ALA A 108 12.25 11.17 11.23
CA ALA A 108 10.88 11.07 10.73
C ALA A 108 10.32 12.41 10.25
N THR A 109 9.45 12.35 9.25
CA THR A 109 8.82 13.54 8.65
C THR A 109 7.86 14.24 9.61
N CYS A 110 7.14 13.47 10.42
CA CYS A 110 6.24 13.96 11.46
C CYS A 110 5.94 12.92 12.54
N VAL A 111 5.29 13.36 13.61
CA VAL A 111 4.55 12.52 14.58
C VAL A 111 3.06 12.85 14.46
N SER A 112 2.23 11.87 14.12
CA SER A 112 0.77 12.01 14.09
C SER A 112 0.16 11.76 15.47
N LEU A 113 -0.81 12.58 15.86
CA LEU A 113 -1.53 12.47 17.14
C LEU A 113 -2.96 13.05 17.04
N TRP A 114 -3.83 12.67 17.97
CA TRP A 114 -5.25 13.03 18.01
C TRP A 114 -5.70 13.44 19.42
N SER A 115 -6.90 14.03 19.56
CA SER A 115 -7.39 14.58 20.83
C SER A 115 -7.82 13.51 21.84
N GLY A 116 -8.60 12.54 21.35
CA GLY A 116 -9.25 11.48 22.11
C GLY A 116 -10.75 11.70 22.21
N TYR A 117 -11.46 10.63 22.55
CA TYR A 117 -12.89 10.68 22.85
C TYR A 117 -13.14 11.44 24.15
N ALA A 118 -14.02 12.45 24.08
CA ALA A 118 -14.52 13.14 25.26
C ALA A 118 -15.29 12.17 26.18
N VAL A 119 -15.25 12.43 27.48
CA VAL A 119 -16.07 11.69 28.43
C VAL A 119 -17.52 12.10 28.26
N THR A 120 -18.40 11.13 28.04
CA THR A 120 -19.85 11.35 27.93
C THR A 120 -20.35 12.07 29.19
N HIS A 121 -20.90 13.28 29.02
CA HIS A 121 -21.39 14.19 30.08
C HIS A 121 -20.33 15.04 30.81
N GLY A 122 -19.09 15.09 30.32
CA GLY A 122 -18.09 16.06 30.78
C GLY A 122 -18.39 17.49 30.31
N ASP A 123 -17.90 18.48 31.06
CA ASP A 123 -17.92 19.89 30.63
C ASP A 123 -16.97 20.10 29.43
N PRO A 124 -17.47 20.55 28.26
CA PRO A 124 -16.64 20.78 27.07
C PRO A 124 -15.53 21.81 27.30
N ASP A 125 -15.75 22.83 28.14
CA ASP A 125 -14.75 23.87 28.38
C ASP A 125 -13.60 23.34 29.24
N ALA A 126 -13.90 22.56 30.29
CA ALA A 126 -12.89 21.82 31.04
C ALA A 126 -12.10 20.86 30.13
N THR A 127 -12.79 20.11 29.27
CA THR A 127 -12.17 19.18 28.30
C THR A 127 -11.23 19.90 27.34
N ARG A 128 -11.65 21.06 26.82
CA ARG A 128 -10.82 21.94 25.99
C ARG A 128 -9.60 22.44 26.75
N GLY A 129 -9.76 22.86 28.00
CA GLY A 129 -8.67 23.31 28.87
C GLY A 129 -7.60 22.24 29.08
N LEU A 130 -8.03 20.98 29.31
CA LEU A 130 -7.14 19.82 29.41
C LEU A 130 -6.36 19.58 28.11
N LEU A 131 -7.06 19.57 26.97
CA LEU A 131 -6.43 19.40 25.66
C LEU A 131 -5.38 20.48 25.38
N LEU A 132 -5.75 21.76 25.48
CA LEU A 132 -4.87 22.88 25.15
C LEU A 132 -3.64 22.91 26.06
N SER A 133 -3.82 22.73 27.37
CA SER A 133 -2.72 22.73 28.34
C SER A 133 -1.69 21.62 28.04
N ARG A 134 -2.16 20.41 27.72
CA ARG A 134 -1.27 19.28 27.41
C ARG A 134 -0.65 19.37 26.04
N LEU A 135 -1.43 19.73 25.01
CA LEU A 135 -0.94 19.88 23.65
C LEU A 135 0.12 20.99 23.58
N ALA A 136 -0.06 22.11 24.29
CA ALA A 136 0.96 23.16 24.39
C ALA A 136 2.32 22.62 24.88
N ARG A 137 2.32 21.76 25.91
CA ARG A 137 3.54 21.11 26.44
C ARG A 137 4.18 20.12 25.46
N VAL A 138 3.38 19.47 24.63
CA VAL A 138 3.85 18.53 23.59
C VAL A 138 4.45 19.32 22.42
N VAL A 139 3.77 20.37 21.96
CA VAL A 139 4.24 21.27 20.90
C VAL A 139 5.56 21.93 21.28
N ASP A 140 5.65 22.52 22.47
CA ASP A 140 6.89 23.12 22.98
C ASP A 140 8.06 22.12 23.06
N TYR A 141 7.77 20.85 23.36
CA TYR A 141 8.78 19.79 23.31
C TYR A 141 9.20 19.43 21.88
N ALA A 142 8.24 19.32 20.96
CA ALA A 142 8.50 19.07 19.54
C ALA A 142 9.33 20.19 18.90
N GLU A 143 9.06 21.45 19.25
CA GLU A 143 9.84 22.60 18.80
C GLU A 143 11.30 22.53 19.20
N ARG A 144 11.60 22.23 20.48
CA ARG A 144 12.98 22.02 20.94
C ARG A 144 13.69 20.87 20.23
N LYS A 145 12.95 19.86 19.82
CA LYS A 145 13.47 18.67 19.12
C LYS A 145 13.48 18.86 17.60
N ALA A 146 13.00 19.99 17.10
CA ALA A 146 12.82 20.27 15.68
C ALA A 146 11.97 19.23 14.93
N VAL A 147 10.99 18.64 15.61
CA VAL A 147 10.06 17.64 15.07
C VAL A 147 8.72 18.29 14.74
N THR A 148 8.15 17.93 13.59
CA THR A 148 6.81 18.38 13.18
C THR A 148 5.74 17.45 13.74
N LEU A 149 4.64 18.01 14.23
CA LEU A 149 3.46 17.30 14.70
C LEU A 149 2.34 17.43 13.66
N GLY A 150 1.65 16.34 13.36
CA GLY A 150 0.38 16.34 12.63
C GLY A 150 -0.75 16.06 13.60
N PHE A 151 -1.65 17.03 13.79
CA PHE A 151 -2.84 16.85 14.62
C PHE A 151 -4.02 16.42 13.77
N GLU A 152 -4.52 15.23 14.05
CA GLU A 152 -5.56 14.57 13.27
C GLU A 152 -6.96 14.86 13.85
N PRO A 153 -7.91 15.32 13.02
CA PRO A 153 -9.33 15.27 13.35
C PRO A 153 -9.86 13.83 13.14
N GLU A 154 -10.58 13.29 14.11
CA GLU A 154 -11.09 11.90 14.04
C GLU A 154 -12.60 11.83 14.37
N PRO A 155 -13.42 11.11 13.57
CA PRO A 155 -14.85 10.93 13.81
C PRO A 155 -15.19 10.51 15.25
N GLY A 156 -16.07 11.26 15.89
CA GLY A 156 -16.50 11.04 17.27
C GLY A 156 -15.50 11.44 18.36
N MET A 157 -14.29 11.90 18.03
CA MET A 157 -13.37 12.48 19.02
C MET A 157 -13.74 13.92 19.40
N PHE A 158 -13.09 14.46 20.42
CA PHE A 158 -13.32 15.86 20.86
C PHE A 158 -12.95 16.89 19.77
N VAL A 159 -11.99 16.55 18.91
CA VAL A 159 -11.65 17.27 17.69
C VAL A 159 -11.91 16.35 16.51
N GLU A 160 -12.96 16.65 15.76
CA GLU A 160 -13.55 15.81 14.73
C GLU A 160 -13.42 16.40 13.32
N THR A 161 -13.29 17.73 13.18
CA THR A 161 -13.21 18.40 11.88
C THR A 161 -11.93 19.21 11.70
N VAL A 162 -11.56 19.44 10.44
CA VAL A 162 -10.44 20.32 10.05
C VAL A 162 -10.61 21.71 10.66
N GLN A 163 -11.83 22.25 10.68
CA GLN A 163 -12.08 23.56 11.28
C GLN A 163 -11.79 23.57 12.78
N GLN A 164 -12.12 22.50 13.51
CA GLN A 164 -11.81 22.39 14.94
C GLN A 164 -10.31 22.26 15.19
N VAL A 165 -9.56 21.56 14.35
CA VAL A 165 -8.09 21.53 14.39
C VAL A 165 -7.52 22.94 14.22
N ARG A 166 -8.02 23.71 13.24
CA ARG A 166 -7.60 25.10 13.03
C ARG A 166 -7.88 25.98 14.24
N ASP A 167 -9.02 25.79 14.91
CA ASP A 167 -9.34 26.53 16.14
C ASP A 167 -8.39 26.17 17.30
N VAL A 168 -7.99 24.90 17.41
CA VAL A 168 -6.96 24.46 18.38
C VAL A 168 -5.61 25.09 18.05
N CYS A 169 -5.15 25.07 16.80
CA CYS A 169 -3.91 25.71 16.38
C CYS A 169 -3.90 27.22 16.73
N ARG A 170 -4.99 27.92 16.40
CA ARG A 170 -5.15 29.36 16.70
C ARG A 170 -5.11 29.64 18.20
N ALA A 171 -5.75 28.80 19.01
CA ALA A 171 -5.75 28.91 20.46
C ALA A 171 -4.35 28.70 21.07
N LEU A 172 -3.46 27.98 20.39
CA LEU A 172 -2.07 27.78 20.77
C LEU A 172 -1.11 28.81 20.14
N GLY A 173 -1.62 29.78 19.39
CA GLY A 173 -0.81 30.82 18.73
C GLY A 173 -0.18 30.39 17.40
N ASP A 174 -0.80 29.45 16.69
CA ASP A 174 -0.39 28.93 15.37
C ASP A 174 1.07 28.47 15.30
N PRO A 175 1.52 27.57 16.20
CA PRO A 175 2.90 27.15 16.27
C PRO A 175 3.39 26.56 14.93
N PRO A 176 4.61 26.90 14.47
CA PRO A 176 5.09 26.57 13.13
C PRO A 176 5.22 25.07 12.88
N ARG A 177 5.48 24.28 13.93
CA ARG A 177 5.64 22.82 13.85
C ARG A 177 4.39 22.03 14.21
N LEU A 178 3.26 22.70 14.42
CA LEU A 178 1.95 22.05 14.52
C LEU A 178 1.21 22.22 13.19
N GLY A 179 1.12 21.11 12.47
CA GLY A 179 0.33 20.95 11.25
C GLY A 179 -0.82 19.97 11.46
N VAL A 180 -1.35 19.48 10.35
CA VAL A 180 -2.51 18.58 10.29
C VAL A 180 -2.06 17.26 9.68
N THR A 181 -2.39 16.16 10.35
CA THR A 181 -2.54 14.87 9.68
C THR A 181 -3.97 14.80 9.19
N LEU A 182 -4.19 14.57 7.90
CA LEU A 182 -5.54 14.45 7.35
C LEU A 182 -5.78 13.02 6.90
N ASP A 183 -6.72 12.35 7.56
CA ASP A 183 -7.31 11.13 7.04
C ASP A 183 -8.41 11.50 6.04
N VAL A 184 -8.23 11.10 4.78
CA VAL A 184 -9.16 11.46 3.71
C VAL A 184 -10.44 10.61 3.73
N GLY A 185 -10.43 9.43 4.34
CA GLY A 185 -11.63 8.64 4.56
C GLY A 185 -12.51 9.29 5.63
N HIS A 186 -11.91 9.79 6.72
CA HIS A 186 -12.64 10.55 7.75
C HIS A 186 -13.38 11.75 7.16
N CYS A 187 -12.81 12.40 6.14
CA CYS A 187 -13.44 13.53 5.45
C CYS A 187 -14.79 13.16 4.80
N VAL A 188 -14.99 11.90 4.38
CA VAL A 188 -16.29 11.43 3.84
C VAL A 188 -17.40 11.57 4.89
N MET A 189 -17.06 11.45 6.17
CA MET A 189 -18.02 11.57 7.28
C MET A 189 -18.12 12.99 7.84
N THR A 190 -16.99 13.70 7.88
CA THR A 190 -16.83 14.93 8.70
C THR A 190 -16.72 16.21 7.89
N GLU A 191 -16.38 16.13 6.60
CA GLU A 191 -16.13 17.28 5.73
C GLU A 191 -17.10 17.27 4.52
N PRO A 192 -18.27 17.93 4.62
CA PRO A 192 -19.30 17.89 3.57
C PRO A 192 -18.85 18.39 2.19
N SER A 193 -17.79 19.20 2.16
CA SER A 193 -17.19 19.72 0.91
C SER A 193 -16.24 18.73 0.23
N GLY A 194 -15.96 17.58 0.85
CA GLY A 194 -15.06 16.56 0.32
C GLY A 194 -13.61 16.70 0.78
N ALA A 195 -12.87 15.59 0.68
CA ALA A 195 -11.47 15.49 1.10
C ALA A 195 -10.53 16.38 0.28
N ASP A 196 -10.78 16.54 -1.02
CA ASP A 196 -10.02 17.42 -1.92
C ASP A 196 -10.13 18.89 -1.52
N THR A 197 -11.33 19.33 -1.11
CA THR A 197 -11.54 20.67 -0.55
C THR A 197 -10.82 20.80 0.79
N ALA A 198 -10.93 19.82 1.69
CA ALA A 198 -10.24 19.82 2.98
C ALA A 198 -8.71 19.93 2.83
N ILE A 199 -8.12 19.21 1.86
CA ILE A 199 -6.70 19.31 1.50
C ILE A 199 -6.34 20.74 1.08
N ALA A 200 -7.14 21.35 0.20
CA ALA A 200 -6.90 22.72 -0.25
C ALA A 200 -7.04 23.75 0.88
N GLU A 201 -7.99 23.55 1.79
CA GLU A 201 -8.21 24.42 2.95
C GLU A 201 -7.09 24.33 4.00
N VAL A 202 -6.53 23.13 4.22
CA VAL A 202 -5.41 22.92 5.13
C VAL A 202 -4.12 23.50 4.54
N GLY A 203 -3.89 23.32 3.23
CA GLY A 203 -2.78 23.94 2.51
C GLY A 203 -1.40 23.59 3.07
N ASP A 204 -0.60 24.60 3.37
CA ASP A 204 0.79 24.48 3.84
C ASP A 204 0.92 23.84 5.24
N LYS A 205 -0.18 23.78 5.99
CA LYS A 205 -0.25 23.09 7.29
C LYS A 205 -0.43 21.58 7.16
N LEU A 206 -0.66 21.03 5.96
CA LEU A 206 -0.82 19.59 5.76
C LEU A 206 0.55 18.91 5.80
N VAL A 207 0.78 18.06 6.81
CA VAL A 207 2.11 17.45 7.03
C VAL A 207 2.11 15.94 6.82
N ASN A 208 0.95 15.28 6.96
CA ASN A 208 0.77 13.84 6.81
C ASN A 208 -0.63 13.55 6.27
N VAL A 209 -0.79 12.48 5.52
CA VAL A 209 -2.09 12.04 5.01
C VAL A 209 -2.27 10.55 5.26
N HIS A 210 -3.43 10.17 5.80
CA HIS A 210 -3.86 8.78 5.85
C HIS A 210 -4.83 8.52 4.71
N LEU A 211 -4.63 7.41 4.00
CA LEU A 211 -5.37 7.02 2.81
C LEU A 211 -6.14 5.73 3.10
N ASP A 212 -7.45 5.83 3.14
CA ASP A 212 -8.37 4.71 3.09
C ASP A 212 -9.68 5.17 2.44
N ASP A 213 -10.61 4.24 2.30
CA ASP A 213 -11.95 4.53 1.83
C ASP A 213 -12.94 4.42 2.99
N MET A 214 -14.07 5.10 2.89
CA MET A 214 -15.05 5.15 3.97
C MET A 214 -16.46 5.39 3.44
N THR A 215 -17.46 5.06 4.24
CA THR A 215 -18.86 5.40 3.97
C THR A 215 -19.29 6.55 4.89
N PRO A 216 -20.27 7.39 4.52
CA PRO A 216 -20.71 8.52 5.34
C PRO A 216 -21.42 8.10 6.65
N HIS A 217 -21.71 6.80 6.82
CA HIS A 217 -22.56 6.31 7.91
C HIS A 217 -21.80 5.53 8.98
N LYS A 218 -20.56 5.10 8.70
CA LYS A 218 -19.81 4.21 9.58
C LYS A 218 -18.33 4.54 9.52
N HIS A 219 -17.76 4.79 10.70
CA HIS A 219 -16.32 4.92 10.88
C HIS A 219 -15.66 3.54 10.78
N ASP A 220 -15.31 3.17 9.56
CA ASP A 220 -14.65 1.92 9.21
C ASP A 220 -13.70 2.16 8.04
N HIS A 221 -12.42 1.87 8.22
CA HIS A 221 -11.40 2.06 7.20
C HIS A 221 -11.50 0.92 6.19
N LEU A 222 -11.91 1.22 4.96
CA LEU A 222 -12.17 0.26 3.88
C LEU A 222 -11.08 0.32 2.81
N GLU A 223 -10.89 -0.78 2.08
CA GLU A 223 -10.05 -0.76 0.88
C GLU A 223 -10.66 0.16 -0.20
N PHE A 224 -9.80 0.77 -1.03
CA PHE A 224 -10.25 1.67 -2.10
C PHE A 224 -11.26 1.02 -3.06
N GLY A 225 -12.35 1.75 -3.32
CA GLY A 225 -13.47 1.32 -4.15
C GLY A 225 -14.54 0.53 -3.39
N GLN A 226 -14.44 0.45 -2.06
CA GLN A 226 -15.47 -0.14 -1.19
C GLN A 226 -16.26 0.93 -0.40
N GLY A 227 -15.84 2.18 -0.44
CA GLY A 227 -16.54 3.32 0.12
C GLY A 227 -16.87 4.37 -0.94
N ASP A 228 -16.99 5.62 -0.50
CA ASP A 228 -17.46 6.76 -1.29
C ASP A 228 -16.36 7.81 -1.57
N LEU A 229 -15.10 7.52 -1.24
CA LEU A 229 -13.99 8.45 -1.47
C LEU A 229 -13.62 8.55 -2.97
N ASP A 230 -13.57 9.77 -3.51
CA ASP A 230 -12.89 10.03 -4.78
C ASP A 230 -11.37 10.13 -4.57
N LEU A 231 -10.71 8.97 -4.57
CA LEU A 231 -9.26 8.87 -4.42
C LEU A 231 -8.50 9.66 -5.50
N GLY A 232 -9.06 9.78 -6.71
CA GLY A 232 -8.41 10.51 -7.78
C GLY A 232 -8.46 12.03 -7.58
N ALA A 233 -9.57 12.57 -7.09
CA ALA A 233 -9.67 13.97 -6.66
C ALA A 233 -8.70 14.28 -5.52
N VAL A 234 -8.57 13.38 -4.53
CA VAL A 234 -7.56 13.47 -3.46
C VAL A 234 -6.15 13.56 -4.05
N MET A 235 -5.78 12.65 -4.95
CA MET A 235 -4.44 12.63 -5.56
C MET A 235 -4.13 13.90 -6.36
N ASP A 236 -5.15 14.49 -7.01
CA ASP A 236 -5.01 15.76 -7.73
C ASP A 236 -4.92 16.97 -6.79
N ALA A 237 -5.67 16.97 -5.68
CA ALA A 237 -5.58 18.01 -4.66
C ALA A 237 -4.19 18.04 -4.01
N LEU A 238 -3.67 16.88 -3.59
CA LEU A 238 -2.31 16.75 -3.03
C LEU A 238 -1.24 17.22 -4.01
N ARG A 239 -1.40 16.92 -5.31
CA ARG A 239 -0.50 17.39 -6.36
C ARG A 239 -0.57 18.91 -6.53
N SER A 240 -1.77 19.48 -6.46
CA SER A 240 -2.02 20.91 -6.68
C SER A 240 -1.43 21.79 -5.60
N ILE A 241 -1.38 21.29 -4.36
CA ILE A 241 -0.70 21.97 -3.24
C ILE A 241 0.79 21.61 -3.12
N GLU A 242 1.33 20.87 -4.10
CA GLU A 242 2.71 20.39 -4.11
C GLU A 242 3.10 19.61 -2.83
N PHE A 243 2.17 18.81 -2.30
CA PHE A 243 2.34 18.12 -1.01
C PHE A 243 3.67 17.36 -0.95
N GLY A 244 4.51 17.75 0.01
CA GLY A 244 5.86 17.22 0.19
C GLY A 244 5.98 16.10 1.24
N GLY A 245 4.90 15.84 1.99
CA GLY A 245 4.87 14.84 3.06
C GLY A 245 4.61 13.41 2.58
N ILE A 246 4.20 12.56 3.52
CA ILE A 246 3.85 11.16 3.29
C ILE A 246 2.32 11.03 3.20
N ALA A 247 1.84 10.33 2.18
CA ALA A 247 0.46 9.87 2.10
C ALA A 247 0.44 8.33 2.25
N SER A 248 0.01 7.85 3.41
CA SER A 248 0.12 6.45 3.81
C SER A 248 -1.23 5.74 3.85
N VAL A 249 -1.29 4.54 3.30
CA VAL A 249 -2.50 3.70 3.40
C VAL A 249 -2.73 3.24 4.85
N GLU A 250 -3.93 3.41 5.38
CA GLU A 250 -4.29 3.10 6.77
C GLU A 250 -5.47 2.13 6.88
N LEU A 251 -5.20 0.84 7.13
CA LEU A 251 -6.21 -0.21 7.11
C LEU A 251 -6.10 -1.14 8.34
N PRO A 252 -6.29 -0.64 9.58
CA PRO A 252 -5.94 -1.31 10.84
C PRO A 252 -6.74 -2.59 11.17
N ARG A 253 -7.60 -3.06 10.26
CA ARG A 253 -8.38 -4.30 10.37
C ARG A 253 -8.09 -5.32 9.26
N HIS A 254 -7.08 -5.04 8.43
CA HIS A 254 -6.77 -5.82 7.23
C HIS A 254 -5.51 -6.69 7.32
N SER A 255 -4.92 -6.84 8.53
CA SER A 255 -3.70 -7.65 8.75
C SER A 255 -3.81 -9.10 8.25
N HIS A 256 -5.02 -9.66 8.26
CA HIS A 256 -5.30 -11.03 7.83
C HIS A 256 -5.00 -11.30 6.34
N ASP A 257 -5.01 -10.27 5.49
CA ASP A 257 -4.71 -10.35 4.05
C ASP A 257 -3.67 -9.30 3.63
N ALA A 258 -2.84 -8.82 4.56
CA ALA A 258 -1.99 -7.64 4.37
C ALA A 258 -1.15 -7.65 3.08
N PRO A 259 -0.48 -8.77 2.69
CA PRO A 259 0.32 -8.79 1.46
C PRO A 259 -0.49 -8.50 0.18
N ASN A 260 -1.75 -8.93 0.12
CA ASN A 260 -2.60 -8.69 -1.04
C ASN A 260 -3.28 -7.33 -0.97
N VAL A 261 -3.68 -6.88 0.22
CA VAL A 261 -4.21 -5.53 0.44
C VAL A 261 -3.18 -4.47 0.02
N LEU A 262 -1.91 -4.62 0.42
CA LEU A 262 -0.78 -3.78 -0.02
C LEU A 262 -0.74 -3.60 -1.55
N ARG A 263 -0.86 -4.70 -2.30
CA ARG A 263 -0.88 -4.72 -3.77
C ARG A 263 -2.09 -4.00 -4.34
N ARG A 264 -3.28 -4.34 -3.84
CA ARG A 264 -4.55 -3.74 -4.30
C ARG A 264 -4.56 -2.23 -4.05
N SER A 265 -4.09 -1.79 -2.88
CA SER A 265 -3.97 -0.38 -2.53
C SER A 265 -3.00 0.37 -3.46
N MET A 266 -1.80 -0.18 -3.72
CA MET A 266 -0.83 0.46 -4.62
C MET A 266 -1.37 0.54 -6.05
N TRP A 267 -2.02 -0.52 -6.54
CA TRP A 267 -2.66 -0.50 -7.86
C TRP A 267 -3.74 0.59 -7.95
N ALA A 268 -4.62 0.71 -6.95
CA ALA A 268 -5.64 1.74 -6.89
C ALA A 268 -5.04 3.15 -6.89
N ILE A 269 -3.96 3.38 -6.12
CA ILE A 269 -3.22 4.65 -6.10
C ILE A 269 -2.61 4.96 -7.47
N LYS A 270 -2.02 3.98 -8.16
CA LYS A 270 -1.47 4.15 -9.52
C LYS A 270 -2.55 4.58 -10.52
N VAL A 271 -3.73 3.96 -10.45
CA VAL A 271 -4.89 4.33 -11.28
C VAL A 271 -5.39 5.73 -10.91
N ALA A 272 -5.53 6.05 -9.63
CA ALA A 272 -5.98 7.36 -9.15
C ALA A 272 -5.03 8.51 -9.52
N ARG A 273 -3.74 8.22 -9.72
CA ARG A 273 -2.73 9.19 -10.17
C ARG A 273 -2.70 9.41 -11.68
N LEU A 274 -3.50 8.68 -12.46
CA LEU A 274 -3.67 8.98 -13.88
C LEU A 274 -4.27 10.39 -14.05
N PRO A 275 -3.91 11.12 -15.14
CA PRO A 275 -4.50 12.42 -15.43
C PRO A 275 -6.03 12.36 -15.46
N LEU A 276 -6.70 13.44 -15.01
CA LEU A 276 -8.17 13.50 -14.98
C LEU A 276 -8.82 13.08 -16.30
N ALA A 277 -8.29 13.54 -17.45
CA ALA A 277 -8.80 13.16 -18.76
C ALA A 277 -8.75 11.64 -19.01
N ALA A 278 -7.69 10.96 -18.56
CA ALA A 278 -7.57 9.51 -18.68
C ALA A 278 -8.54 8.77 -17.74
N ARG A 279 -8.73 9.27 -16.51
CA ARG A 279 -9.71 8.73 -15.56
C ARG A 279 -11.14 8.89 -16.09
N SER A 280 -11.51 10.07 -16.61
CA SER A 280 -12.81 10.31 -17.22
C SER A 280 -13.06 9.44 -18.46
N TRP A 281 -12.02 9.19 -19.26
CA TRP A 281 -12.13 8.25 -20.38
C TRP A 281 -12.37 6.82 -19.89
N LEU A 282 -11.64 6.38 -18.85
CA LEU A 282 -11.84 5.07 -18.21
C LEU A 282 -13.25 4.91 -17.65
N ASP A 283 -13.80 5.93 -17.00
CA ASP A 283 -15.17 5.88 -16.45
C ASP A 283 -16.21 5.75 -17.57
N THR A 284 -16.02 6.48 -18.66
CA THR A 284 -16.88 6.38 -19.85
C THR A 284 -16.79 4.98 -20.48
N ALA A 285 -15.57 4.48 -20.68
CA ALA A 285 -15.32 3.14 -21.21
C ALA A 285 -15.91 2.05 -20.31
N ALA A 286 -15.81 2.20 -18.98
CA ALA A 286 -16.37 1.28 -18.01
C ALA A 286 -17.91 1.22 -18.11
N GLN A 287 -18.58 2.37 -18.25
CA GLN A 287 -20.02 2.42 -18.47
C GLN A 287 -20.43 1.77 -19.80
N GLU A 288 -19.63 1.93 -20.86
CA GLU A 288 -19.89 1.25 -22.15
C GLU A 288 -19.75 -0.27 -22.04
N ILE A 289 -18.70 -0.76 -21.37
CA ILE A 289 -18.51 -2.20 -21.12
C ILE A 289 -19.68 -2.75 -20.29
N GLY A 290 -20.10 -2.03 -19.24
CA GLY A 290 -21.24 -2.45 -18.42
C GLY A 290 -22.55 -2.56 -19.20
N ARG A 291 -22.76 -1.72 -20.22
CA ARG A 291 -23.94 -1.81 -21.12
C ARG A 291 -23.78 -2.84 -22.23
N SER A 292 -22.56 -3.05 -22.72
CA SER A 292 -22.26 -3.89 -23.88
C SER A 292 -20.83 -4.45 -23.77
N PRO A 293 -20.65 -5.60 -23.10
CA PRO A 293 -19.32 -6.14 -22.77
C PRO A 293 -18.40 -6.35 -23.96
N ASP A 294 -18.95 -6.69 -25.14
CA ASP A 294 -18.19 -6.83 -26.40
C ASP A 294 -17.41 -5.58 -26.81
N LYS A 295 -17.81 -4.39 -26.30
CA LYS A 295 -17.08 -3.13 -26.53
C LYS A 295 -15.65 -3.17 -26.01
N ILE A 296 -15.31 -4.08 -25.09
CA ILE A 296 -13.93 -4.27 -24.64
C ILE A 296 -12.98 -4.54 -25.81
N VAL A 297 -13.42 -5.23 -26.87
CA VAL A 297 -12.58 -5.54 -28.04
C VAL A 297 -12.16 -4.27 -28.80
N GLU A 298 -12.94 -3.20 -28.70
CA GLU A 298 -12.63 -1.88 -29.28
C GLU A 298 -11.90 -0.97 -28.27
N LEU A 299 -12.35 -0.96 -27.02
CA LEU A 299 -11.87 -0.05 -25.97
C LEU A 299 -10.48 -0.44 -25.46
N PHE A 300 -10.17 -1.73 -25.36
CA PHE A 300 -8.88 -2.23 -24.88
C PHE A 300 -7.69 -1.79 -25.78
N PRO A 301 -7.74 -1.96 -27.12
CA PRO A 301 -6.77 -1.32 -28.01
C PRO A 301 -6.94 0.20 -28.06
N GLY A 302 -8.17 0.70 -27.92
CA GLY A 302 -8.50 2.13 -27.89
C GLY A 302 -7.83 2.92 -26.75
N ALA A 303 -7.42 2.26 -25.66
CA ALA A 303 -6.74 2.88 -24.52
C ALA A 303 -5.51 3.70 -24.92
N ALA A 304 -4.76 3.28 -25.95
CA ALA A 304 -3.61 4.03 -26.46
C ALA A 304 -3.98 5.44 -26.94
N ARG A 305 -5.18 5.61 -27.52
CA ARG A 305 -5.69 6.92 -27.94
C ARG A 305 -6.48 7.63 -26.84
N GLY A 306 -7.26 6.89 -26.07
CA GLY A 306 -8.14 7.43 -25.04
C GLY A 306 -7.43 8.04 -23.84
N VAL A 307 -6.30 7.45 -23.43
CA VAL A 307 -5.50 7.92 -22.29
C VAL A 307 -4.51 9.01 -22.69
N GLY A 308 -3.99 8.97 -23.93
CA GLY A 308 -3.06 9.97 -24.46
C GLY A 308 -1.74 10.12 -23.67
N GLY A 309 -1.32 9.06 -22.95
CA GLY A 309 -0.23 9.10 -21.97
C GLY A 309 0.95 8.18 -22.29
N SER A 310 1.80 7.96 -21.29
CA SER A 310 2.93 7.01 -21.38
C SER A 310 2.46 5.57 -21.56
N GLY A 311 3.36 4.69 -21.99
CA GLY A 311 3.08 3.25 -22.10
C GLY A 311 2.56 2.64 -20.78
N ASP A 312 3.08 3.08 -19.64
CA ASP A 312 2.62 2.63 -18.33
C ASP A 312 1.18 3.07 -18.01
N ALA A 313 0.81 4.31 -18.38
CA ALA A 313 -0.55 4.80 -18.21
C ALA A 313 -1.55 4.02 -19.07
N ILE A 314 -1.17 3.69 -20.31
CA ILE A 314 -1.98 2.87 -21.22
C ILE A 314 -2.12 1.44 -20.67
N MET A 315 -1.04 0.87 -20.12
CA MET A 315 -1.05 -0.45 -19.49
C MET A 315 -2.01 -0.50 -18.29
N LEU A 316 -1.90 0.46 -17.36
CA LEU A 316 -2.80 0.56 -16.20
C LEU A 316 -4.26 0.74 -16.62
N ALA A 317 -4.51 1.53 -17.67
CA ALA A 317 -5.85 1.68 -18.21
C ALA A 317 -6.41 0.36 -18.76
N ARG A 318 -5.61 -0.41 -19.50
CA ARG A 318 -6.00 -1.74 -19.99
C ARG A 318 -6.26 -2.71 -18.84
N GLU A 319 -5.41 -2.73 -17.80
CA GLU A 319 -5.65 -3.52 -16.58
C GLU A 319 -6.98 -3.14 -15.92
N LYS A 320 -7.28 -1.85 -15.80
CA LYS A 320 -8.57 -1.37 -15.25
C LYS A 320 -9.75 -1.84 -16.11
N LEU A 321 -9.70 -1.67 -17.43
CA LEU A 321 -10.76 -2.15 -18.33
C LEU A 321 -10.95 -3.67 -18.23
N PHE A 322 -9.88 -4.43 -18.06
CA PHE A 322 -9.94 -5.88 -17.84
C PHE A 322 -10.72 -6.23 -16.57
N THR A 323 -10.42 -5.58 -15.44
CA THR A 323 -11.17 -5.80 -14.18
C THR A 323 -12.63 -5.41 -14.31
N VAL A 324 -12.93 -4.32 -15.02
CA VAL A 324 -14.31 -3.88 -15.28
C VAL A 324 -15.06 -4.91 -16.11
N LEU A 325 -14.42 -5.50 -17.13
CA LEU A 325 -15.03 -6.57 -17.92
C LEU A 325 -15.45 -7.73 -17.02
N LEU A 326 -14.54 -8.23 -16.19
CA LEU A 326 -14.82 -9.39 -15.33
C LEU A 326 -15.93 -9.11 -14.31
N ALA A 327 -15.99 -7.90 -13.77
CA ALA A 327 -17.06 -7.50 -12.87
C ALA A 327 -18.42 -7.33 -13.57
N ALA A 328 -18.44 -7.06 -14.88
CA ALA A 328 -19.66 -6.76 -15.63
C ALA A 328 -20.40 -8.01 -16.15
N ILE A 329 -19.74 -9.17 -16.27
CA ILE A 329 -20.30 -10.38 -16.91
C ILE A 329 -20.00 -11.66 -16.15
N GLY A 330 -20.76 -12.72 -16.45
CA GLY A 330 -20.51 -14.05 -15.93
C GLY A 330 -19.21 -14.68 -16.47
N ASP A 331 -18.61 -15.57 -15.68
CA ASP A 331 -17.31 -16.20 -15.92
C ASP A 331 -17.16 -16.86 -17.30
N GLU A 332 -18.19 -17.57 -17.79
CA GLU A 332 -18.14 -18.21 -19.11
C GLU A 332 -18.05 -17.19 -20.26
N ALA A 333 -18.77 -16.07 -20.16
CA ALA A 333 -18.75 -15.01 -21.16
C ALA A 333 -17.42 -14.22 -21.10
N ALA A 334 -16.91 -13.99 -19.89
CA ALA A 334 -15.61 -13.36 -19.67
C ALA A 334 -14.48 -14.13 -20.33
N CYS A 335 -14.44 -15.46 -20.13
CA CYS A 335 -13.46 -16.35 -20.71
C CYS A 335 -13.25 -16.13 -22.23
N ALA A 336 -14.34 -16.10 -23.01
CA ALA A 336 -14.27 -15.94 -24.46
C ALA A 336 -13.67 -14.58 -24.89
N LEU A 337 -14.03 -13.50 -24.17
CA LEU A 337 -13.51 -12.16 -24.45
C LEU A 337 -12.04 -12.03 -24.01
N VAL A 338 -11.67 -12.57 -22.85
CA VAL A 338 -10.28 -12.60 -22.36
C VAL A 338 -9.37 -13.34 -23.35
N GLU A 339 -9.78 -14.51 -23.82
CA GLU A 339 -9.01 -15.24 -24.84
C GLU A 339 -8.88 -14.42 -26.13
N LYS A 340 -9.96 -13.79 -26.59
CA LYS A 340 -9.93 -12.95 -27.79
C LYS A 340 -8.97 -11.78 -27.66
N LEU A 341 -8.97 -11.06 -26.53
CA LEU A 341 -8.06 -9.94 -26.26
C LEU A 341 -6.60 -10.38 -26.32
N TYR A 342 -6.27 -11.55 -25.78
CA TYR A 342 -4.90 -12.06 -25.81
C TYR A 342 -4.49 -12.60 -27.20
N ARG A 343 -5.34 -13.42 -27.83
CA ARG A 343 -5.00 -14.11 -29.10
C ARG A 343 -4.84 -13.14 -30.27
N TRP A 344 -5.60 -12.04 -30.27
CA TRP A 344 -5.64 -11.06 -31.35
C TRP A 344 -4.95 -9.74 -31.00
N GLY A 345 -4.50 -9.59 -29.76
CA GLY A 345 -3.82 -8.39 -29.29
C GLY A 345 -2.35 -8.34 -29.69
N ASP A 346 -1.82 -7.12 -29.74
CA ASP A 346 -0.38 -6.90 -29.82
C ASP A 346 0.35 -7.33 -28.53
N THR A 347 1.67 -7.21 -28.50
CA THR A 347 2.48 -7.63 -27.34
C THR A 347 2.10 -6.90 -26.05
N ASP A 348 1.80 -5.60 -26.11
CA ASP A 348 1.46 -4.81 -24.92
C ASP A 348 0.02 -5.12 -24.46
N GLU A 349 -0.87 -5.47 -25.38
CA GLU A 349 -2.22 -5.93 -25.07
C GLU A 349 -2.22 -7.31 -24.41
N ARG A 350 -1.40 -8.24 -24.93
CA ARG A 350 -1.16 -9.54 -24.30
C ARG A 350 -0.58 -9.40 -22.90
N LEU A 351 0.38 -8.50 -22.75
CA LEU A 351 0.96 -8.17 -21.44
C LEU A 351 -0.11 -7.63 -20.48
N ALA A 352 -0.98 -6.74 -20.95
CA ALA A 352 -2.07 -6.19 -20.17
C ALA A 352 -3.08 -7.25 -19.74
N VAL A 353 -3.38 -8.25 -20.59
CA VAL A 353 -4.24 -9.38 -20.21
C VAL A 353 -3.60 -10.21 -19.10
N LEU A 354 -2.31 -10.55 -19.21
CA LEU A 354 -1.60 -11.33 -18.17
C LEU A 354 -1.57 -10.59 -16.83
N ARG A 355 -1.32 -9.28 -16.85
CA ARG A 355 -1.37 -8.44 -15.64
C ARG A 355 -2.79 -8.30 -15.11
N GLY A 356 -3.78 -8.14 -15.98
CA GLY A 356 -5.20 -8.08 -15.61
C GLY A 356 -5.68 -9.35 -14.92
N LEU A 357 -5.22 -10.53 -15.34
CA LEU A 357 -5.47 -11.81 -14.66
C LEU A 357 -4.94 -11.79 -13.23
N GLU A 358 -3.73 -11.28 -13.00
CA GLU A 358 -3.21 -11.15 -11.63
C GLU A 358 -4.04 -10.19 -10.78
N VAL A 359 -4.35 -8.99 -11.30
CA VAL A 359 -5.16 -8.01 -10.56
C VAL A 359 -6.53 -8.60 -10.20
N ALA A 360 -7.18 -9.30 -11.12
CA ALA A 360 -8.46 -9.96 -10.87
C ALA A 360 -8.35 -11.11 -9.85
N ALA A 361 -7.23 -11.86 -9.85
CA ALA A 361 -7.00 -12.94 -8.91
C ALA A 361 -6.82 -12.42 -7.49
N LEU A 362 -6.09 -11.31 -7.34
CA LEU A 362 -5.90 -10.62 -6.06
C LEU A 362 -7.20 -10.06 -5.48
N ARG A 363 -8.16 -9.72 -6.35
CA ARG A 363 -9.47 -9.19 -5.97
C ARG A 363 -10.54 -10.26 -5.77
N GLY A 364 -10.22 -11.53 -6.04
CA GLY A 364 -11.19 -12.63 -5.96
C GLY A 364 -12.28 -12.57 -7.04
N GLU A 365 -12.04 -11.85 -8.13
CA GLU A 365 -13.00 -11.63 -9.24
C GLU A 365 -12.87 -12.69 -10.35
N LEU A 366 -11.87 -13.56 -10.27
CA LEU A 366 -11.61 -14.61 -11.25
C LEU A 366 -12.41 -15.89 -10.96
N GLY A 367 -13.36 -16.22 -11.84
CA GLY A 367 -14.08 -17.49 -11.81
C GLY A 367 -13.23 -18.67 -12.31
N SER A 368 -13.72 -19.90 -12.13
CA SER A 368 -12.96 -21.11 -12.42
C SER A 368 -12.68 -21.31 -13.91
N THR A 369 -13.61 -20.91 -14.78
CA THR A 369 -13.48 -21.03 -16.24
C THR A 369 -12.47 -20.04 -16.77
N THR A 370 -12.57 -18.77 -16.38
CA THR A 370 -11.60 -17.76 -16.78
C THR A 370 -10.22 -18.06 -16.19
N THR A 371 -10.14 -18.63 -14.98
CA THR A 371 -8.86 -19.11 -14.41
C THR A 371 -8.23 -20.20 -15.28
N ALA A 372 -8.98 -21.21 -15.70
CA ALA A 372 -8.47 -22.28 -16.57
C ALA A 372 -7.96 -21.72 -17.91
N THR A 373 -8.70 -20.78 -18.50
CA THR A 373 -8.27 -20.07 -19.72
C THR A 373 -7.00 -19.28 -19.46
N GLY A 374 -6.93 -18.52 -18.37
CA GLY A 374 -5.76 -17.75 -17.97
C GLY A 374 -4.50 -18.61 -17.83
N VAL A 375 -4.60 -19.83 -17.30
CA VAL A 375 -3.49 -20.81 -17.26
C VAL A 375 -3.01 -21.12 -18.67
N GLY A 376 -3.92 -21.42 -19.60
CA GLY A 376 -3.57 -21.67 -21.01
C GLY A 376 -2.91 -20.46 -21.70
N LEU A 377 -3.34 -19.23 -21.37
CA LEU A 377 -2.72 -18.00 -21.88
C LEU A 377 -1.33 -17.76 -21.29
N ALA A 378 -1.14 -18.03 -20.00
CA ALA A 378 0.17 -17.94 -19.35
C ALA A 378 1.15 -18.98 -19.96
N GLU A 379 0.73 -20.23 -20.14
CA GLU A 379 1.54 -21.25 -20.81
C GLU A 379 1.91 -20.87 -22.25
N ASP A 380 1.00 -20.24 -22.98
CA ASP A 380 1.29 -19.68 -24.31
C ASP A 380 2.34 -18.56 -24.25
N ALA A 381 2.22 -17.65 -23.29
CA ALA A 381 3.19 -16.59 -23.07
C ALA A 381 4.59 -17.13 -22.71
N LEU A 382 4.68 -18.23 -21.96
CA LEU A 382 5.96 -18.92 -21.70
C LEU A 382 6.65 -19.43 -22.97
N ARG A 383 5.92 -19.63 -24.08
CA ARG A 383 6.50 -20.01 -25.38
C ARG A 383 7.04 -18.81 -26.17
N SER A 384 6.69 -17.58 -25.79
CA SER A 384 7.16 -16.33 -26.42
C SER A 384 8.64 -16.04 -26.16
N ASN A 385 9.31 -15.32 -27.07
CA ASN A 385 10.67 -14.82 -26.87
C ASN A 385 10.72 -13.39 -26.32
N ASP A 386 9.58 -12.79 -25.95
CA ASP A 386 9.54 -11.49 -25.28
C ASP A 386 9.71 -11.67 -23.76
N PRO A 387 10.78 -11.14 -23.14
CA PRO A 387 11.00 -11.22 -21.69
C PRO A 387 9.81 -10.74 -20.86
N ARG A 388 9.12 -9.68 -21.29
CA ARG A 388 8.03 -9.06 -20.54
C ARG A 388 6.83 -10.00 -20.44
N LEU A 389 6.52 -10.73 -21.51
CA LEU A 389 5.44 -11.72 -21.51
C LEU A 389 5.76 -12.92 -20.63
N VAL A 390 7.00 -13.43 -20.70
CA VAL A 390 7.43 -14.57 -19.88
C VAL A 390 7.43 -14.18 -18.39
N THR A 391 7.94 -13.00 -18.04
CA THR A 391 7.92 -12.49 -16.66
C THR A 391 6.49 -12.31 -16.15
N ALA A 392 5.60 -11.69 -16.94
CA ALA A 392 4.21 -11.51 -16.53
C ALA A 392 3.44 -12.83 -16.40
N ALA A 393 3.77 -13.83 -17.22
CA ALA A 393 3.17 -15.16 -17.14
C ALA A 393 3.59 -15.94 -15.89
N LEU A 394 4.76 -15.64 -15.31
CA LEU A 394 5.28 -16.29 -14.10
C LEU A 394 4.93 -15.55 -12.82
N ALA A 395 4.76 -14.23 -12.90
CA ALA A 395 4.33 -13.39 -11.79
C ALA A 395 2.98 -13.85 -11.23
N GLY A 396 2.68 -13.48 -9.98
CA GLY A 396 1.33 -13.49 -9.39
C GLY A 396 0.43 -14.67 -9.78
N PHE A 397 -0.39 -14.46 -10.82
CA PHE A 397 -1.29 -15.43 -11.42
C PHE A 397 -0.56 -16.74 -11.77
N GLY A 398 0.57 -16.67 -12.47
CA GLY A 398 1.36 -17.83 -12.82
C GLY A 398 1.92 -18.57 -11.61
N THR A 399 2.43 -17.81 -10.63
CA THR A 399 2.88 -18.36 -9.35
C THR A 399 1.74 -19.13 -8.66
N ARG A 400 0.51 -18.64 -8.72
CA ARG A 400 -0.64 -19.28 -8.06
C ARG A 400 -1.21 -20.47 -8.83
N PHE A 401 -1.29 -20.41 -10.15
CA PHE A 401 -2.12 -21.32 -10.94
C PHE A 401 -1.35 -22.19 -11.94
N LEU A 402 -0.13 -21.84 -12.35
CA LEU A 402 0.65 -22.71 -13.23
C LEU A 402 1.08 -23.98 -12.49
N SER A 403 1.14 -25.09 -13.24
CA SER A 403 1.78 -26.30 -12.75
C SER A 403 3.24 -26.04 -12.35
N GLN A 404 3.73 -26.78 -11.36
CA GLN A 404 5.12 -26.63 -10.91
C GLN A 404 6.11 -26.83 -12.06
N HIS A 405 5.85 -27.80 -12.93
CA HIS A 405 6.69 -28.06 -14.10
C HIS A 405 6.74 -26.87 -15.07
N ALA A 406 5.58 -26.34 -15.48
CA ALA A 406 5.52 -25.19 -16.41
C ALA A 406 6.18 -23.95 -15.81
N TRP A 407 5.98 -23.72 -14.51
CA TRP A 407 6.59 -22.59 -13.81
C TRP A 407 8.12 -22.70 -13.75
N ARG A 408 8.68 -23.87 -13.41
CA ARG A 408 10.15 -24.12 -13.43
C ARG A 408 10.75 -23.86 -14.81
N ASP A 409 10.13 -24.39 -15.86
CA ASP A 409 10.61 -24.21 -17.24
C ASP A 409 10.62 -22.73 -17.64
N GLY A 410 9.58 -21.99 -17.25
CA GLY A 410 9.55 -20.55 -17.45
C GLY A 410 10.64 -19.79 -16.69
N VAL A 411 10.90 -20.14 -15.42
CA VAL A 411 12.00 -19.55 -14.65
C VAL A 411 13.34 -19.80 -15.32
N MET A 412 13.61 -21.04 -15.73
CA MET A 412 14.84 -21.37 -16.46
C MET A 412 14.93 -20.63 -17.78
N LYS A 413 13.81 -20.42 -18.47
CA LYS A 413 13.77 -19.59 -19.68
C LYS A 413 14.19 -18.15 -19.41
N LEU A 414 13.72 -17.53 -18.33
CA LEU A 414 14.17 -16.18 -17.93
C LEU A 414 15.68 -16.14 -17.65
N VAL A 415 16.23 -17.18 -17.00
CA VAL A 415 17.68 -17.34 -16.81
C VAL A 415 18.41 -17.37 -18.16
N PHE A 416 17.92 -18.14 -19.14
CA PHE A 416 18.51 -18.20 -20.48
C PHE A 416 18.40 -16.87 -21.23
N MET A 417 17.33 -16.10 -20.98
CA MET A 417 17.11 -14.78 -21.58
C MET A 417 17.89 -13.66 -20.86
N GLY A 418 18.58 -13.96 -19.75
CA GLY A 418 19.35 -12.99 -18.98
C GLY A 418 18.50 -12.00 -18.20
N VAL A 419 17.24 -12.36 -17.89
CA VAL A 419 16.33 -11.53 -17.10
C VAL A 419 16.62 -11.75 -15.61
N PRO A 420 16.79 -10.67 -14.82
CA PRO A 420 17.05 -10.82 -13.39
C PRO A 420 15.91 -11.54 -12.65
N LEU A 421 16.21 -12.63 -11.94
CA LEU A 421 15.22 -13.43 -11.22
C LEU A 421 14.56 -12.70 -10.03
N ARG A 422 15.17 -11.61 -9.55
CA ARG A 422 14.54 -10.70 -8.58
C ARG A 422 13.25 -10.07 -9.12
N GLU A 423 13.05 -10.06 -10.44
CA GLU A 423 11.87 -9.55 -11.12
C GLU A 423 10.75 -10.60 -11.25
N VAL A 424 10.94 -11.81 -10.68
CA VAL A 424 9.96 -12.89 -10.70
C VAL A 424 9.33 -13.01 -9.30
N PRO A 425 8.14 -12.41 -9.08
CA PRO A 425 7.39 -12.60 -7.84
C PRO A 425 7.13 -14.09 -7.60
N GLY A 426 7.17 -14.53 -6.34
CA GLY A 426 6.86 -15.92 -5.97
C GLY A 426 8.03 -16.90 -6.08
N LEU A 427 9.23 -16.43 -6.46
CA LEU A 427 10.41 -17.30 -6.48
C LEU A 427 10.66 -17.99 -5.11
N PRO A 428 10.65 -17.31 -3.95
CA PRO A 428 10.91 -17.96 -2.67
C PRO A 428 9.89 -19.03 -2.28
N THR A 429 8.67 -18.98 -2.81
CA THR A 429 7.59 -19.89 -2.43
C THR A 429 7.51 -21.13 -3.31
N ARG A 430 8.12 -21.11 -4.50
CA ARG A 430 8.04 -22.21 -5.48
C ARG A 430 9.38 -22.82 -5.85
N VAL A 431 10.51 -22.33 -5.36
CA VAL A 431 11.79 -23.02 -5.58
C VAL A 431 11.79 -24.36 -4.87
N ASP A 432 12.23 -25.40 -5.57
CA ASP A 432 12.35 -26.76 -5.08
C ASP A 432 13.64 -27.43 -5.59
N ALA A 433 13.86 -28.68 -5.16
CA ALA A 433 15.04 -29.46 -5.49
C ALA A 433 15.26 -29.63 -7.00
N GLU A 434 14.19 -29.77 -7.80
CA GLU A 434 14.32 -29.93 -9.24
C GLU A 434 14.75 -28.62 -9.93
N LEU A 435 14.17 -27.49 -9.52
CA LEU A 435 14.63 -26.19 -10.03
C LEU A 435 16.10 -25.91 -9.64
N ALA A 436 16.49 -26.25 -8.41
CA ALA A 436 17.87 -26.15 -7.97
C ALA A 436 18.82 -27.05 -8.78
N ARG A 437 18.38 -28.26 -9.13
CA ARG A 437 19.10 -29.19 -10.01
C ARG A 437 19.27 -28.61 -11.42
N MET A 438 18.20 -28.09 -12.03
CA MET A 438 18.23 -27.43 -13.34
C MET A 438 19.19 -26.22 -13.35
N ALA A 439 19.17 -25.41 -12.29
CA ALA A 439 20.09 -24.29 -12.12
C ALA A 439 21.56 -24.75 -11.99
N THR A 440 21.80 -25.85 -11.27
CA THR A 440 23.14 -26.45 -11.13
C THR A 440 23.70 -26.93 -12.47
N ASP A 441 22.88 -27.58 -13.29
CA ASP A 441 23.25 -28.02 -14.64
C ASP A 441 23.61 -26.81 -15.52
N TYR A 442 22.77 -25.77 -15.51
CA TYR A 442 23.03 -24.52 -16.22
C TYR A 442 24.35 -23.86 -15.81
N ILE A 443 24.60 -23.74 -14.51
CA ILE A 443 25.84 -23.16 -13.96
C ILE A 443 27.05 -23.97 -14.42
N SER A 444 26.97 -25.29 -14.36
CA SER A 444 28.04 -26.21 -14.77
C SER A 444 28.35 -26.06 -16.25
N GLU A 445 27.33 -25.99 -17.11
CA GLU A 445 27.49 -25.78 -18.55
C GLU A 445 28.10 -24.41 -18.88
N ARG A 446 27.66 -23.34 -18.19
CA ARG A 446 28.23 -21.99 -18.35
C ARG A 446 29.71 -21.96 -17.98
N ARG A 447 30.07 -22.53 -16.82
CA ARG A 447 31.45 -22.61 -16.34
C ARG A 447 32.33 -23.45 -17.26
N ALA A 448 31.85 -24.61 -17.71
CA ALA A 448 32.58 -25.46 -18.65
C ALA A 448 32.85 -24.75 -20.00
N ALA A 449 31.93 -23.89 -20.43
CA ALA A 449 32.08 -23.05 -21.61
C ALA A 449 32.88 -21.74 -21.39
N GLY A 450 33.43 -21.51 -20.19
CA GLY A 450 34.16 -20.28 -19.85
C GLY A 450 33.29 -19.02 -19.80
N ARG A 451 31.97 -19.17 -19.64
CA ARG A 451 31.00 -18.07 -19.59
C ARG A 451 30.70 -17.68 -18.15
N SER A 452 30.39 -16.39 -17.91
CA SER A 452 29.97 -15.91 -16.59
C SER A 452 28.60 -16.46 -16.18
N VAL A 453 28.39 -16.58 -14.87
CA VAL A 453 27.13 -17.03 -14.25
C VAL A 453 26.44 -15.80 -13.64
N PRO A 454 25.16 -15.54 -13.93
CA PRO A 454 24.40 -14.49 -13.26
C PRO A 454 24.28 -14.77 -11.75
N ALA A 455 24.56 -13.78 -10.91
CA ALA A 455 24.62 -13.94 -9.46
C ALA A 455 23.27 -14.28 -8.80
N ASP A 456 22.17 -13.93 -9.46
CA ASP A 456 20.81 -14.23 -9.02
C ASP A 456 20.38 -15.67 -9.27
N VAL A 457 21.01 -16.38 -10.21
CA VAL A 457 20.79 -17.83 -10.42
C VAL A 457 21.28 -18.63 -9.22
N GLU A 458 22.31 -18.16 -8.51
CA GLU A 458 22.79 -18.80 -7.28
C GLU A 458 21.74 -18.80 -6.17
N ARG A 459 20.76 -17.88 -6.20
CA ARG A 459 19.62 -17.86 -5.26
C ARG A 459 18.70 -19.06 -5.43
N LEU A 460 18.71 -19.71 -6.60
CA LEU A 460 17.96 -20.95 -6.82
C LEU A 460 18.59 -22.14 -6.10
N LEU A 461 19.87 -22.05 -5.72
CA LEU A 461 20.60 -23.15 -5.07
C LEU A 461 20.36 -23.22 -3.56
N THR A 462 19.97 -22.10 -2.93
CA THR A 462 19.82 -22.00 -1.47
C THR A 462 18.56 -22.68 -0.92
N ALA A 463 17.64 -23.15 -1.79
CA ALA A 463 16.44 -23.86 -1.34
C ALA A 463 16.72 -25.28 -0.83
N ASN A 464 17.84 -25.89 -1.23
CA ASN A 464 18.22 -27.25 -0.84
C ASN A 464 18.50 -27.43 0.67
N THR A 465 18.58 -26.34 1.45
CA THR A 465 18.87 -26.41 2.90
C THR A 465 17.65 -26.50 3.81
N THR A 466 16.42 -26.32 3.30
CA THR A 466 15.22 -26.24 4.18
C THR A 466 14.37 -27.51 4.19
N GLU A 467 14.40 -28.34 3.14
CA GLU A 467 13.69 -29.63 3.11
C GLU A 467 14.42 -30.73 3.90
N ALA A 468 15.76 -30.70 3.96
CA ALA A 468 16.56 -31.68 4.70
C ALA A 468 16.37 -31.65 6.24
N HIS A 469 15.69 -30.64 6.78
CA HIS A 469 15.36 -30.55 8.20
C HIS A 469 13.88 -30.82 8.54
N ARG A 470 13.02 -31.08 7.54
CA ARG A 470 11.59 -31.37 7.77
C ARG A 470 11.25 -32.87 7.74
N GLU A 471 12.17 -33.73 7.31
CA GLU A 471 11.95 -35.19 7.34
C GLU A 471 12.46 -35.88 8.62
N ASP A 472 13.09 -35.13 9.55
CA ASP A 472 13.66 -35.67 10.81
C ASP A 472 12.99 -35.15 12.10
N ILE A 473 11.77 -34.60 12.04
CA ILE A 473 10.92 -34.27 13.21
C ILE A 473 9.48 -34.65 12.90
#